data_AF-A0A6I2Y6Y3-F1
#
_entry.id   AF-A0A6I2Y6Y3-F1
#
_cell.length_a   1.000
_cell.length_b   1.000
_cell.length_c   1.000
_cell.angle_alpha   90.00
_cell.angle_beta   90.00
_cell.angle_gamma   90.00
#
_symmetry.space_group_name_H-M   'P 1'
#
loop_
_entity.id
_entity.type
_entity.pdbx_description
1 polymer ?
#
loop_
_entity_poly.entity_id
_entity_poly.type
_entity_poly.pdbx_seq_one_letter_code
_entity_poly.pdbx_strand_id
1 'polypeptide(L)'
;MSAVLNAHVERELAIMDSVGAMDSVGTIDEAASLIATVIESLASAESLHLTTARYEIYLEGLRQEPFQVLIAQVRTRFLAIGVGLLNDLNLPSDDYIATGLVSLVEGLTANQVFHSGAALNKKDLKALITAFLNSLKTI
;
A
#
# COMPACT_ATOMS: atom_id res chain seq x y z
N MET A 1 5.32 -23.86 7.99
CA MET A 1 4.95 -22.94 6.90
C MET A 1 3.65 -22.20 7.21
N SER A 2 2.52 -22.88 7.43
CA SER A 2 1.22 -22.23 7.77
C SER A 2 1.26 -21.30 8.98
N ALA A 3 1.90 -21.67 10.11
CA ALA A 3 1.96 -20.81 11.30
C ALA A 3 2.76 -19.51 11.11
N VAL A 4 3.83 -19.54 10.30
CA VAL A 4 4.65 -18.35 10.00
C VAL A 4 3.90 -17.39 9.09
N LEU A 5 3.16 -17.92 8.11
CA LEU A 5 2.30 -17.11 7.24
C LEU A 5 1.12 -16.48 8.00
N ASN A 6 0.46 -17.23 8.90
CA ASN A 6 -0.62 -16.67 9.71
C ASN A 6 -0.11 -15.52 10.60
N ALA A 7 1.04 -15.71 11.28
CA ALA A 7 1.66 -14.65 12.07
C ALA A 7 2.06 -13.43 11.22
N HIS A 8 2.45 -13.64 9.96
CA HIS A 8 2.73 -12.55 9.02
C HIS A 8 1.45 -11.77 8.68
N VAL A 9 0.37 -12.47 8.31
CA VAL A 9 -0.92 -11.84 8.00
C VAL A 9 -1.51 -11.10 9.19
N GLU A 10 -1.47 -11.68 10.39
CA GLU A 10 -1.91 -11.01 11.63
C GLU A 10 -1.11 -9.72 11.89
N ARG A 11 0.20 -9.76 11.66
CA ARG A 11 1.05 -8.58 11.78
C ARG A 11 0.70 -7.52 10.73
N GLU A 12 0.45 -7.91 9.48
CA GLU A 12 0.04 -6.97 8.42
C GLU A 12 -1.28 -6.29 8.78
N LEU A 13 -2.27 -7.05 9.24
CA LEU A 13 -3.56 -6.53 9.67
C LEU A 13 -3.40 -5.56 10.84
N ALA A 14 -2.59 -5.89 11.84
CA ALA A 14 -2.33 -5.01 12.98
C ALA A 14 -1.66 -3.68 12.57
N ILE A 15 -0.72 -3.72 11.60
CA ILE A 15 -0.11 -2.51 11.04
C ILE A 15 -1.17 -1.70 10.29
N MET A 16 -1.99 -2.35 9.46
CA MET A 16 -3.06 -1.68 8.71
C MET A 16 -4.09 -1.01 9.62
N ASP A 17 -4.48 -1.67 10.70
CA ASP A 17 -5.38 -1.10 11.71
C ASP A 17 -4.76 0.12 12.39
N SER A 18 -3.44 0.10 12.63
CA SER A 18 -2.72 1.26 13.19
C SER A 18 -2.62 2.44 12.21
N VAL A 19 -2.49 2.17 10.90
CA VAL A 19 -2.44 3.20 9.84
C VAL A 19 -3.84 3.74 9.54
N GLY A 20 -4.86 2.89 9.54
CA GLY A 20 -6.26 3.29 9.37
C GLY A 20 -6.82 4.10 10.54
N ALA A 21 -6.12 4.16 11.68
CA ALA A 21 -6.44 4.99 12.83
C ALA A 21 -5.77 6.38 12.81
N MET A 22 -5.04 6.74 11.75
CA MET A 22 -4.41 8.06 11.63
C MET A 22 -5.44 9.17 11.43
N ASP A 23 -5.16 10.35 11.97
CA ASP A 23 -6.00 11.55 11.84
C ASP A 23 -6.33 11.84 10.37
N SER A 24 -7.56 12.32 10.11
CA SER A 24 -8.06 12.58 8.75
C SER A 24 -7.09 13.43 7.94
N VAL A 25 -6.76 13.00 6.73
CA VAL A 25 -5.87 13.75 5.85
C VAL A 25 -6.68 14.78 5.06
N GLY A 26 -6.47 16.06 5.34
CA GLY A 26 -7.32 17.14 4.79
C GLY A 26 -6.96 17.57 3.37
N THR A 27 -5.77 17.24 2.88
CA THR A 27 -5.28 17.71 1.59
C THR A 27 -4.52 16.66 0.78
N ILE A 28 -4.54 16.80 -0.56
CA ILE A 28 -3.76 15.93 -1.46
C ILE A 28 -2.26 15.98 -1.15
N ASP A 29 -1.72 17.14 -0.75
CA ASP A 29 -0.30 17.27 -0.47
C ASP A 29 0.12 16.49 0.78
N GLU A 30 -0.70 16.55 1.83
CA GLU A 30 -0.53 15.76 3.05
C GLU A 30 -0.65 14.26 2.74
N ALA A 31 -1.66 13.86 1.96
CA ALA A 31 -1.88 12.47 1.56
C ALA A 31 -0.70 11.92 0.76
N ALA A 32 -0.24 12.67 -0.24
CA ALA A 32 0.92 12.29 -1.03
C ALA A 32 2.20 12.20 -0.19
N SER A 33 2.37 13.10 0.79
CA SER A 33 3.52 13.07 1.71
C SER A 33 3.48 11.86 2.64
N LEU A 34 2.29 11.51 3.15
CA LEU A 34 2.07 10.34 3.99
C LEU A 34 2.37 9.06 3.20
N ILE A 35 1.77 8.89 2.02
CA ILE A 35 1.99 7.72 1.15
C ILE A 35 3.47 7.59 0.79
N ALA A 36 4.14 8.67 0.37
CA ALA A 36 5.56 8.64 0.05
C ALA A 36 6.43 8.22 1.25
N THR A 37 6.07 8.67 2.46
CA THR A 37 6.77 8.30 3.70
C THR A 37 6.56 6.83 4.05
N VAL A 38 5.33 6.31 3.87
CA VAL A 38 5.05 4.88 4.07
C VAL A 38 5.85 4.03 3.08
N ILE A 39 5.87 4.39 1.79
CA ILE A 39 6.64 3.68 0.76
C ILE A 39 8.14 3.65 1.12
N GLU A 40 8.71 4.78 1.50
CA GLU A 40 10.12 4.90 1.89
C GLU A 40 10.43 4.07 3.16
N SER A 41 9.54 4.09 4.15
CA SER A 41 9.69 3.32 5.39
C SER A 41 9.64 1.81 5.14
N LEU A 42 8.78 1.35 4.24
CA LEU A 42 8.67 -0.07 3.86
C LEU A 42 9.87 -0.54 3.02
N ALA A 43 10.55 0.38 2.34
CA ALA A 43 11.76 0.09 1.55
C ALA A 43 13.07 0.33 2.33
N SER A 44 12.99 0.73 3.60
CA SER A 44 14.17 0.94 4.44
C SER A 44 14.93 -0.37 4.68
N ALA A 45 16.22 -0.28 5.00
CA ALA A 45 17.06 -1.46 5.24
C ALA A 45 16.52 -2.38 6.36
N GLU A 46 15.85 -1.81 7.37
CA GLU A 46 15.24 -2.54 8.48
C GLU A 46 13.98 -3.31 8.05
N SER A 47 13.22 -2.74 7.10
CA SER A 47 11.96 -3.31 6.59
C SER A 47 12.17 -4.22 5.37
N LEU A 48 13.30 -4.09 4.67
CA LEU A 48 13.52 -4.69 3.36
C LEU A 48 13.27 -6.21 3.34
N HIS A 49 13.83 -6.94 4.30
CA HIS A 49 13.65 -8.40 4.38
C HIS A 49 12.19 -8.81 4.63
N LEU A 50 11.44 -8.03 5.40
CA LEU A 50 10.02 -8.28 5.66
C LEU A 50 9.17 -7.99 4.43
N THR A 51 9.47 -6.89 3.73
CA THR A 51 8.78 -6.50 2.50
C THR A 51 9.08 -7.49 1.36
N THR A 52 10.31 -7.98 1.22
CA THR A 52 10.64 -9.03 0.25
C THR A 52 9.90 -10.33 0.57
N ALA A 53 9.91 -10.77 1.84
CA ALA A 53 9.18 -11.96 2.26
C ALA A 53 7.66 -11.83 2.01
N ARG A 54 7.09 -10.64 2.22
CA ARG A 54 5.70 -10.32 1.89
C ARG A 54 5.40 -10.60 0.41
N TYR A 55 6.21 -10.10 -0.52
CA TYR A 55 6.00 -10.34 -1.95
C TYR A 55 6.17 -11.81 -2.34
N GLU A 56 7.14 -12.52 -1.77
CA GLU A 56 7.29 -13.97 -1.99
C GLU A 56 6.08 -14.75 -1.47
N ILE A 57 5.54 -14.37 -0.31
CA ILE A 57 4.29 -14.91 0.26
C ILE A 57 3.11 -14.65 -0.67
N TYR A 58 2.97 -13.47 -1.27
CA TYR A 58 1.92 -13.21 -2.24
C TYR A 58 2.05 -14.09 -3.48
N LEU A 59 3.27 -14.26 -4.01
CA LEU A 59 3.52 -15.07 -5.21
C LEU A 59 3.23 -16.56 -4.97
N GLU A 60 3.67 -17.11 -3.84
CA GLU A 60 3.46 -18.53 -3.52
C GLU A 60 2.09 -18.82 -2.90
N GLY A 61 1.56 -17.89 -2.10
CA GLY A 61 0.27 -18.03 -1.42
C GLY A 61 -0.90 -18.04 -2.39
N LEU A 62 -0.80 -17.38 -3.55
CA LEU A 62 -1.81 -17.48 -4.61
C LEU A 62 -1.91 -18.89 -5.21
N ARG A 63 -0.87 -19.72 -5.09
CA ARG A 63 -0.85 -21.10 -5.61
C ARG A 63 -1.44 -22.13 -4.64
N GLN A 64 -1.79 -21.72 -3.42
CA GLN A 64 -2.24 -22.60 -2.35
C GLN A 64 -3.56 -22.10 -1.78
N GLU A 65 -4.63 -22.87 -1.98
CA GLU A 65 -6.02 -22.50 -1.64
C GLU A 65 -6.20 -21.94 -0.20
N PRO A 66 -5.58 -22.51 0.86
CA PRO A 66 -5.74 -21.97 2.21
C PRO A 66 -5.19 -20.55 2.40
N PHE A 67 -4.22 -20.13 1.57
CA PHE A 67 -3.58 -18.83 1.68
C PHE A 67 -4.23 -17.76 0.79
N GLN A 68 -4.97 -18.17 -0.24
CA GLN A 68 -5.74 -17.24 -1.09
C GLN A 68 -6.74 -16.43 -0.26
N VAL A 69 -7.42 -17.08 0.71
CA VAL A 69 -8.39 -16.43 1.59
C VAL A 69 -7.73 -15.37 2.47
N LEU A 70 -6.55 -15.68 3.04
CA LEU A 70 -5.82 -14.75 3.91
C LEU A 70 -5.28 -13.55 3.12
N ILE A 71 -4.72 -13.81 1.93
CA ILE A 71 -4.28 -12.77 0.99
C ILE A 71 -5.45 -11.86 0.61
N ALA A 72 -6.63 -12.43 0.34
CA ALA A 72 -7.82 -11.65 0.03
C ALA A 72 -8.23 -10.74 1.20
N GLN A 73 -8.19 -11.22 2.45
CA GLN A 73 -8.51 -10.41 3.63
C GLN A 73 -7.58 -9.19 3.76
N VAL A 74 -6.28 -9.38 3.57
CA VAL A 74 -5.31 -8.28 3.61
C VAL A 74 -5.60 -7.27 2.49
N ARG A 75 -5.86 -7.74 1.27
CA ARG A 75 -6.20 -6.85 0.14
C ARG A 75 -7.48 -6.07 0.39
N THR A 76 -8.52 -6.69 0.96
CA THR A 76 -9.77 -6.01 1.34
C THR A 76 -9.51 -4.88 2.34
N ARG A 77 -8.63 -5.09 3.33
CA ARG A 77 -8.28 -4.04 4.30
C ARG A 77 -7.51 -2.90 3.65
N PHE A 78 -6.55 -3.21 2.79
CA PHE A 78 -5.78 -2.19 2.09
C PHE A 78 -6.66 -1.35 1.13
N LEU A 79 -7.60 -2.00 0.45
CA LEU A 79 -8.63 -1.31 -0.35
C LEU A 79 -9.51 -0.39 0.52
N ALA A 80 -9.95 -0.85 1.68
CA ALA A 80 -10.76 -0.03 2.58
C ALA A 80 -10.01 1.23 3.06
N ILE A 81 -8.70 1.13 3.33
CA ILE A 81 -7.84 2.29 3.65
C ILE A 81 -7.78 3.24 2.45
N GLY A 82 -7.57 2.72 1.24
CA GLY A 82 -7.57 3.50 0.01
C GLY A 82 -8.88 4.26 -0.21
N VAL A 83 -10.03 3.58 -0.02
CA VAL A 83 -11.36 4.20 -0.09
C VAL A 83 -11.52 5.30 0.96
N GLY A 84 -11.11 5.04 2.21
CA GLY A 84 -11.14 6.02 3.29
C GLY A 84 -10.37 7.30 2.93
N LEU A 85 -9.13 7.15 2.45
CA LEU A 85 -8.30 8.27 2.03
C LEU A 85 -8.94 9.07 0.88
N LEU A 86 -9.51 8.39 -0.12
CA LEU A 86 -10.17 9.06 -1.24
C LEU A 86 -11.40 9.84 -0.77
N ASN A 87 -12.19 9.28 0.14
CA ASN A 87 -13.35 9.95 0.74
C ASN A 87 -12.94 11.20 1.54
N ASP A 88 -11.91 11.11 2.37
CA ASP A 88 -11.39 12.25 3.15
C ASP A 88 -10.96 13.41 2.24
N LEU A 89 -10.44 13.10 1.06
CA LEU A 89 -10.02 14.07 0.05
C LEU A 89 -11.16 14.56 -0.86
N ASN A 90 -12.40 14.09 -0.65
CA ASN A 90 -13.54 14.30 -1.54
C ASN A 90 -13.24 13.91 -3.00
N LEU A 91 -12.55 12.79 -3.20
CA LEU A 91 -12.24 12.21 -4.51
C LEU A 91 -13.17 11.04 -4.82
N PRO A 92 -13.36 10.70 -6.11
CA PRO A 92 -14.03 9.46 -6.50
C PRO A 92 -13.40 8.24 -5.82
N SER A 93 -14.23 7.39 -5.23
CA SER A 93 -13.80 6.30 -4.33
C SER A 93 -14.44 4.95 -4.68
N ASP A 94 -14.90 4.77 -5.91
CA ASP A 94 -15.37 3.47 -6.38
C ASP A 94 -14.25 2.41 -6.34
N ASP A 95 -14.64 1.14 -6.35
CA ASP A 95 -13.71 0.01 -6.22
C ASP A 95 -12.60 0.02 -7.28
N TYR A 96 -12.88 0.50 -8.49
CA TYR A 96 -11.90 0.57 -9.57
C TYR A 96 -10.82 1.62 -9.26
N ILE A 97 -11.22 2.80 -8.81
CA ILE A 97 -10.30 3.90 -8.46
C ILE A 97 -9.50 3.57 -7.21
N ALA A 98 -10.14 3.02 -6.18
CA ALA A 98 -9.46 2.57 -4.97
C ALA A 98 -8.44 1.46 -5.27
N THR A 99 -8.79 0.51 -6.15
CA THR A 99 -7.86 -0.51 -6.65
C THR A 99 -6.69 0.11 -7.40
N GLY A 100 -6.94 1.14 -8.20
CA GLY A 100 -5.89 1.90 -8.90
C GLY A 100 -4.90 2.54 -7.93
N LEU A 101 -5.39 3.23 -6.89
CA LEU A 101 -4.55 3.82 -5.84
C LEU A 101 -3.71 2.77 -5.12
N VAL A 102 -4.34 1.69 -4.68
CA VAL A 102 -3.65 0.58 -4.01
C VAL A 102 -2.55 -0.01 -4.90
N SER A 103 -2.88 -0.26 -6.18
CA SER A 103 -1.93 -0.84 -7.14
C SER A 103 -0.74 0.10 -7.41
N LEU A 104 -0.98 1.42 -7.44
CA LEU A 104 0.09 2.42 -7.55
C LEU A 104 1.03 2.33 -6.34
N VAL A 105 0.49 2.28 -5.13
CA VAL A 105 1.29 2.18 -3.90
C VAL A 105 2.11 0.90 -3.88
N GLU A 106 1.50 -0.26 -4.16
CA GLU A 106 2.20 -1.54 -4.22
C GLU A 106 3.29 -1.57 -5.30
N GLY A 107 3.00 -1.06 -6.50
CA GLY A 107 3.98 -0.98 -7.59
C GLY A 107 5.18 -0.10 -7.25
N LEU A 108 4.94 1.05 -6.60
CA LEU A 108 6.01 1.92 -6.15
C LEU A 108 6.83 1.29 -5.03
N THR A 109 6.20 0.64 -4.03
CA THR A 109 6.93 -0.09 -3.00
C THR A 109 7.77 -1.22 -3.60
N ALA A 110 7.23 -2.00 -4.53
CA ALA A 110 7.97 -3.05 -5.23
C ALA A 110 9.18 -2.48 -5.99
N ASN A 111 9.01 -1.35 -6.70
CA ASN A 111 10.11 -0.68 -7.40
C ASN A 111 11.23 -0.25 -6.46
N GLN A 112 10.89 0.31 -5.29
CA GLN A 112 11.88 0.69 -4.28
C GLN A 112 12.68 -0.52 -3.77
N VAL A 113 12.01 -1.66 -3.56
CA VAL A 113 12.62 -2.87 -2.98
C VAL A 113 13.43 -3.67 -4.00
N PHE A 114 12.89 -3.92 -5.19
CA PHE A 114 13.48 -4.84 -6.17
C PHE A 114 14.30 -4.15 -7.26
N HIS A 115 14.12 -2.85 -7.44
CA HIS A 115 14.74 -2.07 -8.51
C HIS A 115 15.37 -0.80 -7.97
N SER A 116 16.25 -0.93 -6.98
CA SER A 116 16.92 0.19 -6.31
C SER A 116 17.65 1.16 -7.25
N GLY A 117 18.12 0.70 -8.41
CA GLY A 117 18.72 1.56 -9.45
C GLY A 117 17.72 2.48 -10.18
N ALA A 118 16.43 2.17 -10.13
CA ALA A 118 15.32 2.94 -10.68
C ALA A 118 14.37 3.46 -9.58
N ALA A 119 14.78 3.37 -8.31
CA ALA A 119 14.04 3.86 -7.17
C ALA A 119 13.88 5.39 -7.24
N LEU A 120 12.65 5.86 -7.09
CA LEU A 120 12.35 7.29 -7.01
C LEU A 120 12.73 7.80 -5.62
N ASN A 121 13.35 8.98 -5.54
CA ASN A 121 13.51 9.63 -4.24
C ASN A 121 12.15 10.08 -3.68
N LYS A 122 12.10 10.42 -2.39
CA LYS A 122 10.87 10.85 -1.70
C LYS A 122 10.13 11.99 -2.39
N LYS A 123 10.87 12.96 -2.94
CA LYS A 123 10.28 14.12 -3.63
C LYS A 123 9.57 13.69 -4.91
N ASP A 124 10.18 12.80 -5.69
CA ASP A 124 9.63 12.28 -6.94
C ASP A 124 8.44 11.34 -6.68
N LEU A 125 8.50 10.52 -5.62
CA LEU A 125 7.36 9.74 -5.14
C LEU A 125 6.17 10.65 -4.83
N LYS A 126 6.38 11.66 -3.98
CA LYS A 126 5.33 12.62 -3.62
C LYS A 126 4.76 13.29 -4.87
N ALA A 127 5.60 13.77 -5.78
CA ALA A 127 5.15 14.42 -7.01
C ALA A 127 4.28 13.50 -7.88
N LEU A 128 4.66 12.24 -8.03
CA LEU A 128 3.89 11.25 -8.79
C LEU A 128 2.54 10.95 -8.14
N ILE A 129 2.51 10.76 -6.82
CA ILE A 129 1.27 10.51 -6.07
C ILE A 129 0.33 11.72 -6.13
N THR A 130 0.87 12.93 -5.97
CA THR A 130 0.12 14.19 -6.14
C THR A 130 -0.47 14.29 -7.55
N ALA A 131 0.29 13.93 -8.59
CA ALA A 131 -0.20 13.96 -9.97
C ALA A 131 -1.35 12.96 -10.17
N PHE A 132 -1.21 11.74 -9.64
CA PHE A 132 -2.26 10.73 -9.68
C PHE A 132 -3.54 11.22 -8.98
N LEU A 133 -3.45 11.66 -7.72
CA LEU A 133 -4.61 12.13 -6.95
C LEU A 133 -5.29 13.35 -7.62
N ASN A 134 -4.52 14.26 -8.22
CA ASN A 134 -5.10 15.37 -8.97
C ASN A 134 -5.80 14.93 -10.27
N SER A 135 -5.33 13.88 -10.95
CA SER A 135 -6.04 13.36 -12.13
C SER A 135 -7.41 12.76 -11.79
N LEU A 136 -7.65 12.36 -10.54
CA LEU A 136 -8.95 11.86 -10.10
C LEU A 136 -9.98 12.97 -9.94
N LYS A 137 -9.56 14.24 -9.78
CA LYS A 137 -10.49 15.39 -9.71
C LYS A 137 -11.18 15.69 -11.05
N THR A 138 -10.61 15.21 -12.15
CA THR A 138 -11.09 15.49 -13.51
C THR A 138 -12.04 14.43 -14.04
N ILE A 139 -12.34 13.40 -13.24
CA ILE A 139 -13.26 12.30 -13.52
C ILE A 139 -14.59 12.61 -12.86
#